data_AF-A0A3L7UCF0-F1
#
_entry.id   AF-A0A3L7UCF0-F1
#
_cell.length_a   1.000
_cell.length_b   1.000
_cell.length_c   1.000
_cell.angle_alpha   90.00
_cell.angle_beta   90.00
_cell.angle_gamma   90.00
#
_symmetry.space_group_name_H-M   'P 1'
#
loop_
_entity.id
_entity.type
_entity.pdbx_description
1 polymer ?
#
loop_
_entity_poly.entity_id
_entity_poly.type
_entity_poly.pdbx_seq_one_letter_code
_entity_poly.pdbx_strand_id
1 'polypeptide(L)'
;MFFSPWYFLLLCLLPLVVWRLFAPRRKSAVRFSSVNLARQLTPTLRQRLMWLPGALTTAAVLAMIVGLAQPREGREQTVTDSEGIAIEMVVDRSGSMQAMDFQVDGEHVDRLTAIKNVAGKFVAGGDKLKGRFSDLVGLITFAGYADGETPPTLDHAFLVSQLNNTQIVNNRSEDGTAIGDAISLAVEKLNALDARQKEKVQSKIVILLTDGENNAGQLDPIQAAELAETMGIKVYTIGVGTKGQAPMPVEDPFTGQQTIQWVPVSIDEETLTKVATITGGQYFRATDTDSLEKIYNEIDQLEKTNVEAHHFVDYRELAIQPYAAAGFSVPPVLLIAFILLAARLLLQQTWLREMT
;
A
#
# COMPACT_ATOMS: atom_id res chain seq x y z
N MET A 1 6.43 24.62 -9.19
CA MET A 1 5.19 25.11 -9.84
C MET A 1 4.65 26.27 -9.02
N PHE A 2 4.02 27.29 -9.62
CA PHE A 2 3.38 28.38 -8.86
C PHE A 2 1.87 28.12 -8.82
N PHE A 3 1.25 28.17 -7.64
CA PHE A 3 -0.19 27.91 -7.51
C PHE A 3 -1.04 29.04 -8.09
N SER A 4 -0.55 30.27 -7.96
CA SER A 4 -1.28 31.49 -8.33
C SER A 4 -0.41 32.43 -9.18
N PRO A 5 -0.10 32.06 -10.45
CA PRO A 5 0.80 32.84 -11.31
C PRO A 5 0.29 34.26 -11.60
N TRP A 6 -1.01 34.50 -11.47
CA TRP A 6 -1.65 35.80 -11.71
C TRP A 6 -1.15 36.90 -10.78
N TYR A 7 -0.59 36.59 -9.61
CA TYR A 7 0.04 37.58 -8.74
C TYR A 7 1.27 38.23 -9.36
N PHE A 8 1.89 37.64 -10.40
CA PHE A 8 2.94 38.31 -11.16
C PHE A 8 2.45 39.57 -11.89
N LEU A 9 1.14 39.75 -12.10
CA LEU A 9 0.58 41.00 -12.61
C LEU A 9 0.84 42.20 -11.69
N LEU A 10 1.02 41.97 -10.37
CA LEU A 10 1.43 43.03 -9.43
C LEU A 10 2.82 43.57 -9.74
N LEU A 11 3.65 42.82 -10.49
CA LEU A 11 4.96 43.28 -10.94
C LEU A 11 4.83 44.48 -11.90
N CYS A 12 3.69 44.65 -12.59
CA CYS A 12 3.41 45.84 -13.40
C CYS A 12 3.26 47.13 -12.56
N LEU A 13 2.99 47.02 -11.25
CA LEU A 13 2.93 48.17 -10.34
C LEU A 13 4.30 48.54 -9.75
N LEU A 14 5.29 47.65 -9.87
CA LEU A 14 6.65 47.85 -9.36
C LEU A 14 7.35 49.09 -9.95
N PRO A 15 7.25 49.41 -11.27
CA PRO A 15 7.80 50.63 -11.84
C PRO A 15 7.24 51.90 -11.21
N LEU A 16 5.97 51.90 -10.79
CA LEU A 16 5.30 53.03 -10.16
C LEU A 16 5.79 53.23 -8.72
N VAL A 17 6.08 52.13 -8.01
CA VAL A 17 6.71 52.14 -6.68
C VAL A 17 8.16 52.64 -6.76
N VAL A 18 8.95 52.11 -7.71
CA VAL A 18 10.31 52.59 -7.98
C VAL A 18 10.29 54.07 -8.33
N TRP A 19 9.41 54.48 -9.25
CA TRP A 19 9.28 55.87 -9.62
C TRP A 19 8.94 56.74 -8.40
N ARG A 20 7.97 56.37 -7.56
CA ARG A 20 7.63 57.15 -6.36
C ARG A 20 8.75 57.24 -5.33
N LEU A 21 9.54 56.17 -5.16
CA LEU A 21 10.60 56.10 -4.16
C LEU A 21 11.89 56.80 -4.61
N PHE A 22 12.20 56.73 -5.91
CA PHE A 22 13.40 57.29 -6.50
C PHE A 22 13.15 58.61 -7.25
N ALA A 23 11.90 59.04 -7.41
CA ALA A 23 11.59 60.33 -7.99
C ALA A 23 12.26 61.44 -7.16
N PRO A 24 12.88 62.41 -7.84
CA PRO A 24 13.45 63.56 -7.16
C PRO A 24 12.33 64.29 -6.42
N ARG A 25 12.36 64.23 -5.09
CA ARG A 25 11.47 65.04 -4.27
C ARG A 25 11.74 66.50 -4.62
N ARG A 26 10.71 67.24 -5.05
CA ARG A 26 10.78 68.69 -5.19
C ARG A 26 10.98 69.27 -3.79
N LYS A 27 12.24 69.37 -3.37
CA LYS A 27 12.61 70.10 -2.16
C LYS A 27 12.33 71.58 -2.45
N SER A 28 11.72 72.27 -1.48
CA SER A 28 11.51 73.71 -1.56
C SER A 28 12.89 74.37 -1.72
N ALA A 29 13.18 74.88 -2.91
CA ALA A 29 14.48 75.42 -3.24
C ALA A 29 14.56 76.83 -2.67
N VAL A 30 15.36 77.00 -1.62
CA VAL A 30 15.72 78.34 -1.12
C VAL A 30 16.77 78.91 -2.09
N ARG A 31 16.45 80.04 -2.74
CA ARG A 31 17.40 80.73 -3.62
C ARG A 31 18.57 81.25 -2.78
N PHE A 32 19.78 80.81 -3.11
CA PHE A 32 21.03 81.27 -2.49
C PHE A 32 21.91 81.95 -3.55
N SER A 33 22.56 83.06 -3.19
CA SER A 33 23.29 83.91 -4.16
C SER A 33 24.63 83.35 -4.64
N SER A 34 25.17 82.29 -4.02
CA SER A 34 26.33 81.57 -4.58
C SER A 34 26.37 80.11 -4.14
N VAL A 35 26.67 79.20 -5.08
CA VAL A 35 26.74 77.73 -4.86
C VAL A 35 28.18 77.18 -4.90
N ASN A 36 29.18 78.06 -5.04
CA ASN A 36 30.59 77.65 -5.21
C ASN A 36 31.18 76.99 -3.96
N LEU A 37 30.77 77.43 -2.75
CA LEU A 37 31.19 76.82 -1.48
C LEU A 37 30.57 75.43 -1.25
N ALA A 38 29.37 75.18 -1.79
CA ALA A 38 28.69 73.89 -1.66
C ALA A 38 29.27 72.80 -2.59
N ARG A 39 29.89 73.18 -3.72
CA ARG A 39 30.52 72.24 -4.68
C ARG A 39 31.82 71.62 -4.18
N GLN A 40 32.45 72.19 -3.15
CA GLN A 40 33.71 71.68 -2.57
C GLN A 40 33.49 70.63 -1.48
N LEU A 41 32.24 70.38 -1.09
CA LEU A 41 31.91 69.35 -0.10
C LEU A 41 31.87 67.98 -0.78
N THR A 42 32.69 67.05 -0.29
CA THR A 42 32.63 65.65 -0.72
C THR A 42 31.33 65.03 -0.21
N PRO A 43 30.61 64.28 -1.05
CA PRO A 43 29.36 63.65 -0.63
C PRO A 43 29.67 62.68 0.51
N THR A 44 29.01 62.88 1.66
CA THR A 44 29.17 62.00 2.81
C THR A 44 28.68 60.59 2.46
N LEU A 45 29.26 59.54 3.06
CA LEU A 45 28.79 58.15 2.88
C LEU A 45 27.27 58.00 3.03
N ARG A 46 26.65 58.76 3.95
CA ARG A 46 25.19 58.82 4.14
C ARG A 46 24.43 59.29 2.89
N GLN A 47 24.96 60.28 2.16
CA GLN A 47 24.38 60.78 0.90
C GLN A 47 24.52 59.74 -0.22
N ARG A 48 25.65 59.03 -0.27
CA ARG A 48 25.90 57.98 -1.27
C ARG A 48 25.03 56.74 -1.03
N LEU A 49 24.58 56.47 0.19
CA LEU A 49 23.71 55.35 0.55
C LEU A 49 22.22 55.72 0.59
N MET A 50 21.81 56.92 0.15
CA MET A 50 20.39 57.33 0.15
C MET A 50 19.49 56.47 -0.75
N TRP A 51 20.04 55.76 -1.73
CA TRP A 51 19.30 54.83 -2.57
C TRP A 51 18.97 53.51 -1.84
N LEU A 52 19.68 53.20 -0.75
CA LEU A 52 19.61 51.92 -0.05
C LEU A 52 18.22 51.64 0.56
N PRO A 53 17.53 52.59 1.25
CA PRO A 53 16.17 52.35 1.74
C PRO A 53 15.15 52.14 0.62
N GLY A 54 15.32 52.85 -0.51
CA GLY A 54 14.50 52.65 -1.71
C GLY A 54 14.69 51.25 -2.29
N ALA A 55 15.95 50.82 -2.42
CA ALA A 55 16.31 49.50 -2.94
C ALA A 55 15.83 48.35 -2.04
N LEU A 56 15.94 48.51 -0.71
CA LEU A 56 15.41 47.55 0.26
C LEU A 56 13.88 47.43 0.17
N THR A 57 13.18 48.55 -0.03
CA THR A 57 11.72 48.55 -0.20
C THR A 57 11.31 47.83 -1.48
N THR A 58 12.02 48.08 -2.59
CA THR A 58 11.73 47.41 -3.86
C THR A 58 12.02 45.91 -3.80
N ALA A 59 13.10 45.50 -3.10
CA ALA A 59 13.42 44.10 -2.88
C ALA A 59 12.39 43.40 -1.98
N ALA A 60 11.91 44.08 -0.93
CA ALA A 60 10.86 43.54 -0.05
C ALA A 60 9.53 43.34 -0.81
N VAL A 61 9.13 44.31 -1.64
CA VAL A 61 7.92 44.19 -2.47
C VAL A 61 8.05 43.04 -3.46
N LEU A 62 9.22 42.88 -4.08
CA LEU A 62 9.48 41.78 -5.01
C LEU A 62 9.41 40.41 -4.30
N ALA A 63 10.03 40.28 -3.12
CA ALA A 63 9.95 39.07 -2.31
C ALA A 63 8.51 38.77 -1.88
N MET A 64 7.71 39.79 -1.52
CA MET A 64 6.30 39.61 -1.16
C MET A 64 5.45 39.15 -2.34
N ILE A 65 5.66 39.70 -3.54
CA ILE A 65 4.99 39.25 -4.77
C ILE A 65 5.31 37.78 -5.07
N VAL A 66 6.59 37.39 -4.93
CA VAL A 66 7.02 35.99 -5.11
C VAL A 66 6.41 35.09 -4.04
N GLY A 67 6.34 35.52 -2.79
CA GLY A 67 5.67 34.78 -1.72
C GLY A 67 4.17 34.57 -1.97
N LEU A 68 3.47 35.60 -2.46
CA LEU A 68 2.05 35.54 -2.83
C LEU A 68 1.78 34.63 -4.03
N ALA A 69 2.72 34.53 -4.97
CA ALA A 69 2.65 33.60 -6.08
C ALA A 69 2.77 32.12 -5.63
N GLN A 70 3.04 31.88 -4.34
CA GLN A 70 3.13 30.56 -3.70
C GLN A 70 4.00 29.58 -4.52
N PRO A 71 5.33 29.75 -4.50
CA PRO A 71 6.23 28.76 -5.07
C PRO A 71 6.01 27.43 -4.34
N ARG A 72 5.62 26.42 -5.10
CA ARG A 72 5.41 25.05 -4.62
C ARG A 72 6.45 24.11 -5.21
N GLU A 73 7.03 23.29 -4.35
CA GLU A 73 7.86 22.14 -4.72
C GLU A 73 6.98 20.90 -4.62
N GLY A 74 6.87 20.14 -5.72
CA GLY A 74 6.12 18.88 -5.71
C GLY A 74 6.93 17.84 -4.96
N ARG A 75 6.37 17.28 -3.89
CA ARG A 75 6.93 16.13 -3.21
C ARG A 75 6.09 14.94 -3.65
N GLU A 76 6.61 14.16 -4.58
CA GLU A 76 5.96 12.92 -4.99
C GLU A 76 5.92 11.98 -3.77
N GLN A 77 4.72 11.77 -3.23
CA GLN A 77 4.46 10.71 -2.27
C GLN A 77 3.47 9.78 -2.95
N THR A 78 3.99 8.77 -3.64
CA THR A 78 3.17 7.73 -4.24
C THR A 78 2.53 6.90 -3.12
N VAL A 79 1.32 7.28 -2.69
CA VAL A 79 0.46 6.36 -1.95
C VAL A 79 -0.26 5.53 -3.00
N THR A 80 0.24 4.32 -3.24
CA THR A 80 -0.47 3.35 -4.08
C THR A 80 -1.65 2.82 -3.26
N ASP A 81 -2.80 3.45 -3.36
CA ASP A 81 -4.06 2.78 -3.00
C ASP A 81 -4.18 1.61 -3.99
N SER A 82 -3.93 0.41 -3.48
CA SER A 82 -4.08 -0.82 -4.22
C SER A 82 -5.42 -1.38 -3.81
N GLU A 83 -6.36 -1.45 -4.75
CA GLU A 83 -7.60 -2.20 -4.58
C GLU A 83 -7.24 -3.69 -4.50
N GLY A 84 -6.87 -4.13 -3.30
CA GLY A 84 -6.63 -5.54 -3.02
C GLY A 84 -7.93 -6.33 -3.02
N ILE A 85 -7.82 -7.62 -3.26
CA ILE A 85 -8.94 -8.56 -3.21
C ILE A 85 -8.98 -9.27 -1.85
N ALA A 86 -10.13 -9.86 -1.51
CA ALA A 86 -10.27 -10.66 -0.29
C ALA A 86 -10.13 -12.17 -0.56
N ILE A 87 -9.10 -12.70 0.10
CA ILE A 87 -8.54 -14.03 0.22
C ILE A 87 -9.14 -14.89 1.30
N GLU A 88 -9.88 -15.97 1.07
CA GLU A 88 -9.95 -17.02 2.10
C GLU A 88 -9.24 -18.29 1.61
N MET A 89 -8.11 -18.63 2.24
CA MET A 89 -7.45 -19.91 2.00
C MET A 89 -8.08 -20.96 2.89
N VAL A 90 -8.60 -22.01 2.29
CA VAL A 90 -9.30 -23.11 2.97
C VAL A 90 -8.48 -24.37 2.78
N VAL A 91 -7.79 -24.80 3.84
CA VAL A 91 -6.78 -25.86 3.78
C VAL A 91 -7.25 -27.11 4.51
N ASP A 92 -7.26 -28.23 3.81
CA ASP A 92 -7.55 -29.54 4.39
C ASP A 92 -6.41 -29.99 5.31
N ARG A 93 -6.76 -30.47 6.51
CA ARG A 93 -5.85 -31.04 7.51
C ARG A 93 -6.24 -32.46 7.95
N SER A 94 -7.08 -33.13 7.17
CA SER A 94 -7.50 -34.53 7.38
C SER A 94 -6.32 -35.51 7.26
N GLY A 95 -6.53 -36.75 7.71
CA GLY A 95 -5.48 -37.77 7.73
C GLY A 95 -4.87 -38.10 6.35
N SER A 96 -5.64 -37.94 5.27
CA SER A 96 -5.15 -38.16 3.89
C SER A 96 -3.99 -37.24 3.50
N MET A 97 -3.93 -36.06 4.12
CA MET A 97 -2.88 -35.07 3.90
C MET A 97 -1.50 -35.50 4.41
N GLN A 98 -1.38 -36.62 5.13
CA GLN A 98 -0.10 -37.24 5.53
C GLN A 98 0.63 -37.94 4.39
N ALA A 99 0.01 -38.06 3.22
CA ALA A 99 0.63 -38.67 2.05
C ALA A 99 1.93 -37.96 1.65
N MET A 100 3.03 -38.70 1.56
CA MET A 100 4.39 -38.23 1.28
C MET A 100 4.70 -38.23 -0.23
N ASP A 101 3.77 -37.73 -1.05
CA ASP A 101 3.88 -37.71 -2.52
C ASP A 101 4.37 -36.37 -3.10
N PHE A 102 4.73 -35.41 -2.25
CA PHE A 102 5.27 -34.11 -2.64
C PHE A 102 6.75 -33.99 -2.29
N GLN A 103 7.43 -33.01 -2.90
CA GLN A 103 8.84 -32.74 -2.64
C GLN A 103 9.09 -31.25 -2.40
N VAL A 104 9.87 -30.92 -1.37
CA VAL A 104 10.34 -29.57 -1.10
C VAL A 104 11.85 -29.64 -0.94
N ASP A 105 12.58 -28.82 -1.69
CA ASP A 105 14.05 -28.76 -1.69
C ASP A 105 14.75 -30.12 -1.91
N GLY A 106 14.10 -31.02 -2.64
CA GLY A 106 14.60 -32.36 -2.97
C GLY A 106 14.26 -33.45 -1.94
N GLU A 107 13.61 -33.11 -0.82
CA GLU A 107 13.15 -34.07 0.18
C GLU A 107 11.65 -34.37 0.02
N HIS A 108 11.25 -35.63 0.24
CA HIS A 108 9.83 -36.00 0.22
C HIS A 108 9.15 -35.50 1.50
N VAL A 109 8.02 -34.83 1.32
CA VAL A 109 7.23 -34.24 2.39
C VAL A 109 5.76 -34.57 2.21
N ASP A 110 4.99 -34.43 3.29
CA ASP A 110 3.55 -34.62 3.24
C ASP A 110 2.86 -33.49 2.46
N ARG A 111 1.64 -33.76 1.97
CA ARG A 111 0.84 -32.81 1.20
C ARG A 111 0.59 -31.51 1.96
N LEU A 112 0.27 -31.58 3.26
CA LEU A 112 0.04 -30.39 4.07
C LEU A 112 1.30 -29.53 4.17
N THR A 113 2.46 -30.14 4.41
CA THR A 113 3.76 -29.45 4.45
C THR A 113 4.09 -28.79 3.11
N ALA A 114 3.82 -29.45 1.99
CA ALA A 114 3.98 -28.85 0.67
C ALA A 114 3.05 -27.65 0.46
N ILE A 115 1.78 -27.76 0.86
CA ILE A 115 0.82 -26.66 0.81
C ILE A 115 1.29 -25.49 1.66
N LYS A 116 1.71 -25.72 2.91
CA LYS A 116 2.25 -24.66 3.78
C LYS A 116 3.38 -23.90 3.12
N ASN A 117 4.30 -24.61 2.47
CA ASN A 117 5.43 -23.99 1.76
C ASN A 117 4.95 -23.09 0.61
N VAL A 118 4.10 -23.62 -0.28
CA VAL A 118 3.68 -22.89 -1.49
C VAL A 118 2.67 -21.78 -1.16
N ALA A 119 1.67 -22.05 -0.33
CA ALA A 119 0.71 -21.05 0.12
C ALA A 119 1.39 -19.95 0.96
N GLY A 120 2.39 -20.30 1.77
CA GLY A 120 3.21 -19.32 2.47
C GLY A 120 3.95 -18.39 1.51
N LYS A 121 4.58 -18.94 0.46
CA LYS A 121 5.24 -18.16 -0.61
C LYS A 121 4.25 -17.33 -1.44
N PHE A 122 3.03 -17.83 -1.65
CA PHE A 122 1.96 -17.11 -2.34
C PHE A 122 1.57 -15.85 -1.57
N VAL A 123 1.38 -15.95 -0.25
CA VAL A 123 0.96 -14.81 0.58
C VAL A 123 2.12 -13.85 0.85
N ALA A 124 3.25 -14.34 1.37
CA ALA A 124 4.38 -13.51 1.79
C ALA A 124 5.29 -13.05 0.63
N GLY A 125 5.21 -13.72 -0.52
CA GLY A 125 6.17 -13.59 -1.62
C GLY A 125 7.34 -14.56 -1.49
N GLY A 126 7.90 -14.93 -2.63
CA GLY A 126 9.04 -15.84 -2.75
C GLY A 126 9.80 -15.63 -4.05
N ASP A 127 10.69 -16.55 -4.40
CA ASP A 127 11.57 -16.38 -5.58
C ASP A 127 10.80 -16.29 -6.91
N LYS A 128 9.66 -16.97 -7.02
CA LYS A 128 8.83 -17.01 -8.24
C LYS A 128 7.45 -16.35 -8.08
N LEU A 129 7.04 -16.03 -6.86
CA LEU A 129 5.73 -15.45 -6.52
C LEU A 129 5.91 -14.04 -5.95
N LYS A 130 5.14 -13.07 -6.46
CA LYS A 130 5.31 -11.65 -6.10
C LYS A 130 4.87 -11.31 -4.67
N GLY A 131 4.09 -12.17 -4.03
CA GLY A 131 3.45 -11.89 -2.74
C GLY A 131 2.23 -10.98 -2.88
N ARG A 132 1.35 -11.03 -1.88
CA ARG A 132 0.01 -10.40 -1.92
C ARG A 132 -0.17 -9.28 -0.91
N PHE A 133 0.84 -8.41 -0.78
CA PHE A 133 0.95 -7.37 0.28
C PHE A 133 -0.24 -6.42 0.43
N SER A 134 -1.08 -6.30 -0.60
CA SER A 134 -2.23 -5.41 -0.64
C SER A 134 -3.56 -6.14 -0.44
N ASP A 135 -3.57 -7.47 -0.49
CA ASP A 135 -4.77 -8.28 -0.45
C ASP A 135 -5.09 -8.69 0.99
N LEU A 136 -6.36 -8.76 1.34
CA LEU A 136 -6.78 -9.30 2.64
C LEU A 136 -6.74 -10.81 2.54
N VAL A 137 -5.96 -11.50 3.38
CA VAL A 137 -5.90 -12.98 3.35
C VAL A 137 -6.33 -13.53 4.71
N GLY A 138 -7.26 -14.48 4.67
CA GLY A 138 -7.76 -15.26 5.78
C GLY A 138 -7.36 -16.73 5.63
N LEU A 139 -7.40 -17.44 6.75
CA LEU A 139 -7.09 -18.86 6.83
C LEU A 139 -8.22 -19.60 7.54
N ILE A 140 -8.71 -20.64 6.87
CA ILE A 140 -9.56 -21.68 7.43
C ILE A 140 -8.82 -23.00 7.29
N THR A 141 -8.85 -23.81 8.34
CA THR A 141 -8.44 -25.21 8.25
C THR A 141 -9.65 -26.09 8.46
N PHE A 142 -9.68 -27.26 7.85
CA PHE A 142 -10.80 -28.16 8.05
C PHE A 142 -10.40 -29.62 7.99
N ALA A 143 -11.17 -30.44 8.69
CA ALA A 143 -11.18 -31.89 8.60
C ALA A 143 -12.64 -32.33 8.77
N GLY A 144 -12.99 -33.07 9.83
CA GLY A 144 -14.38 -33.41 10.14
C GLY A 144 -15.30 -32.19 10.40
N TYR A 145 -14.71 -31.02 10.66
CA TYR A 145 -15.35 -29.72 10.80
C TYR A 145 -14.38 -28.61 10.35
N ALA A 146 -14.90 -27.39 10.15
CA ALA A 146 -14.12 -26.24 9.70
C ALA A 146 -13.82 -25.26 10.84
N ASP A 147 -12.56 -24.83 10.93
CA ASP A 147 -12.03 -23.91 11.93
C ASP A 147 -11.51 -22.63 11.28
N GLY A 148 -11.98 -21.49 11.79
CA GLY A 148 -11.55 -20.17 11.33
C GLY A 148 -10.27 -19.69 12.00
N GLU A 149 -9.10 -20.20 11.61
CA GLU A 149 -7.80 -19.85 12.22
C GLU A 149 -7.49 -18.36 12.22
N THR A 150 -7.72 -17.68 11.10
CA THR A 150 -7.41 -16.26 10.97
C THR A 150 -8.49 -15.57 10.13
N PRO A 151 -9.08 -14.45 10.58
CA PRO A 151 -9.95 -13.64 9.74
C PRO A 151 -9.13 -12.93 8.65
N PRO A 152 -9.73 -12.53 7.50
CA PRO A 152 -9.02 -11.82 6.46
C PRO A 152 -8.28 -10.57 6.98
N THR A 153 -6.97 -10.54 6.79
CA THR A 153 -6.06 -9.53 7.33
C THR A 153 -4.94 -9.19 6.35
N LEU A 154 -4.34 -8.00 6.51
CA LEU A 154 -3.11 -7.60 5.82
C LEU A 154 -1.85 -8.10 6.56
N ASP A 155 -1.99 -8.64 7.78
CA ASP A 155 -0.88 -9.22 8.54
C ASP A 155 -0.54 -10.62 8.03
N HIS A 156 0.17 -10.66 6.90
CA HIS A 156 0.63 -11.88 6.26
C HIS A 156 1.64 -12.66 7.10
N ALA A 157 2.45 -11.97 7.90
CA ALA A 157 3.44 -12.64 8.74
C ALA A 157 2.74 -13.49 9.83
N PHE A 158 1.68 -12.93 10.44
CA PHE A 158 0.86 -13.68 11.38
C PHE A 158 0.13 -14.84 10.70
N LEU A 159 -0.48 -14.61 9.53
CA LEU A 159 -1.19 -15.67 8.81
C LEU A 159 -0.26 -16.84 8.45
N VAL A 160 0.92 -16.55 7.91
CA VAL A 160 1.90 -17.59 7.54
C VAL A 160 2.38 -18.35 8.78
N SER A 161 2.52 -17.69 9.92
CA SER A 161 2.79 -18.35 11.20
C SER A 161 1.68 -19.32 11.60
N GLN A 162 0.41 -18.91 11.48
CA GLN A 162 -0.73 -19.79 11.78
C GLN A 162 -0.81 -20.99 10.83
N LEU A 163 -0.61 -20.75 9.52
CA LEU A 163 -0.55 -21.81 8.52
C LEU A 163 0.57 -22.82 8.83
N ASN A 164 1.75 -22.35 9.23
CA ASN A 164 2.85 -23.24 9.60
C ASN A 164 2.56 -24.05 10.87
N ASN A 165 1.81 -23.48 11.82
CA ASN A 165 1.39 -24.15 13.05
C ASN A 165 0.26 -25.16 12.86
N THR A 166 -0.49 -25.11 11.74
CA THR A 166 -1.55 -26.09 11.45
C THR A 166 -1.00 -27.51 11.48
N GLN A 167 -1.63 -28.42 12.22
CA GLN A 167 -1.21 -29.82 12.28
C GLN A 167 -2.29 -30.71 11.70
N ILE A 168 -1.85 -31.85 11.16
CA ILE A 168 -2.76 -32.89 10.72
C ILE A 168 -3.52 -33.42 11.93
N VAL A 169 -4.81 -33.71 11.72
CA VAL A 169 -5.65 -34.29 12.76
C VAL A 169 -5.11 -35.66 13.18
N ASN A 170 -4.81 -35.80 14.48
CA ASN A 170 -4.40 -37.08 15.06
C ASN A 170 -5.58 -37.82 15.73
N ASN A 171 -6.66 -37.09 16.05
CA ASN A 171 -7.84 -37.64 16.69
C ASN A 171 -8.82 -38.20 15.64
N ARG A 172 -9.04 -39.52 15.64
CA ARG A 172 -10.00 -40.16 14.73
C ARG A 172 -11.42 -39.57 14.77
N SER A 173 -11.85 -39.02 15.89
CA SER A 173 -13.18 -38.41 16.03
C SER A 173 -13.32 -37.07 15.30
N GLU A 174 -12.20 -36.42 15.00
CA GLU A 174 -12.11 -35.13 14.31
C GLU A 174 -11.67 -35.29 12.84
N ASP A 175 -11.28 -36.50 12.46
CA ASP A 175 -10.86 -36.84 11.10
C ASP A 175 -12.08 -36.96 10.17
N GLY A 176 -11.84 -36.75 8.88
CA GLY A 176 -12.86 -36.57 7.86
C GLY A 176 -12.63 -35.29 7.06
N THR A 177 -13.51 -35.04 6.10
CA THR A 177 -13.36 -33.98 5.10
C THR A 177 -14.71 -33.29 4.90
N ALA A 178 -14.92 -32.16 5.60
CA ALA A 178 -16.13 -31.35 5.60
C ALA A 178 -16.00 -30.13 4.68
N ILE A 179 -15.99 -30.38 3.37
CA ILE A 179 -15.78 -29.34 2.33
C ILE A 179 -16.91 -28.32 2.33
N GLY A 180 -18.17 -28.76 2.42
CA GLY A 180 -19.33 -27.85 2.38
C GLY A 180 -19.37 -26.88 3.56
N ASP A 181 -19.06 -27.37 4.77
CA ASP A 181 -18.97 -26.54 5.97
C ASP A 181 -17.81 -25.53 5.87
N ALA A 182 -16.66 -25.96 5.31
CA ALA A 182 -15.49 -25.11 5.13
C ALA A 182 -15.73 -23.98 4.11
N ILE A 183 -16.38 -24.27 2.98
CA ILE A 183 -16.80 -23.26 2.00
C ILE A 183 -17.80 -22.29 2.64
N SER A 184 -18.76 -22.79 3.40
CA SER A 184 -19.79 -21.97 4.05
C SER A 184 -19.18 -20.99 5.06
N LEU A 185 -18.22 -21.45 5.87
CA LEU A 185 -17.48 -20.60 6.80
C LEU A 185 -16.65 -19.54 6.06
N ALA A 186 -16.05 -19.90 4.93
CA ALA A 186 -15.31 -18.96 4.09
C ALA A 186 -16.22 -17.85 3.54
N VAL A 187 -17.40 -18.24 3.04
CA VAL A 187 -18.42 -17.29 2.58
C VAL A 187 -18.88 -16.36 3.69
N GLU A 188 -19.13 -16.89 4.90
CA GLU A 188 -19.51 -16.08 6.06
C GLU A 188 -18.45 -15.02 6.39
N LYS A 189 -17.17 -15.43 6.49
CA LYS A 189 -16.06 -14.53 6.81
C LYS A 189 -15.87 -13.44 5.74
N LEU A 190 -15.90 -13.80 4.47
CA LEU A 190 -15.74 -12.88 3.36
C LEU A 190 -16.94 -11.91 3.24
N ASN A 191 -18.15 -12.37 3.54
CA ASN A 191 -19.33 -11.50 3.57
C ASN A 191 -19.29 -10.52 4.75
N ALA A 192 -18.78 -10.95 5.91
CA ALA A 192 -18.63 -10.10 7.09
C ALA A 192 -17.66 -8.90 6.88
N LEU A 193 -16.80 -8.93 5.86
CA LEU A 193 -15.93 -7.80 5.50
C LEU A 193 -16.73 -6.56 5.06
N ASP A 194 -17.84 -6.75 4.35
CA ASP A 194 -18.66 -5.64 3.84
C ASP A 194 -19.35 -4.88 4.98
N ALA A 195 -19.62 -5.56 6.10
CA ALA A 195 -20.19 -4.94 7.29
C ALA A 195 -19.15 -4.13 8.09
N ARG A 196 -17.85 -4.42 7.93
CA ARG A 196 -16.76 -3.84 8.74
C ARG A 196 -16.07 -2.67 8.05
N GLN A 197 -16.04 -2.63 6.72
CA GLN A 197 -15.34 -1.58 5.96
C GLN A 197 -16.33 -0.57 5.35
N LYS A 198 -15.88 0.69 5.21
CA LYS A 198 -16.66 1.75 4.53
C LYS A 198 -16.74 1.52 3.03
N GLU A 199 -15.74 0.85 2.46
CA GLU A 199 -15.64 0.52 1.05
C GLU A 199 -15.82 -0.99 0.88
N LYS A 200 -16.62 -1.37 -0.12
CA LYS A 200 -16.91 -2.77 -0.40
C LYS A 200 -15.72 -3.38 -1.14
N VAL A 201 -15.21 -4.50 -0.67
CA VAL A 201 -14.16 -5.23 -1.38
C VAL A 201 -14.73 -5.71 -2.72
N GLN A 202 -14.09 -5.31 -3.84
CA GLN A 202 -14.62 -5.53 -5.18
C GLN A 202 -14.56 -7.00 -5.63
N SER A 203 -13.49 -7.73 -5.27
CA SER A 203 -13.35 -9.15 -5.59
C SER A 203 -13.09 -9.97 -4.33
N LYS A 204 -13.81 -11.09 -4.21
CA LYS A 204 -13.74 -12.03 -3.09
C LYS A 204 -13.62 -13.43 -3.65
N ILE A 205 -12.59 -14.15 -3.21
CA ILE A 205 -12.33 -15.51 -3.67
C ILE A 205 -12.00 -16.44 -2.51
N VAL A 206 -12.37 -17.69 -2.69
CA VAL A 206 -11.99 -18.81 -1.83
C VAL A 206 -11.02 -19.67 -2.61
N ILE A 207 -9.90 -20.05 -1.99
CA ILE A 207 -8.98 -21.05 -2.54
C ILE A 207 -9.07 -22.28 -1.64
N LEU A 208 -9.79 -23.30 -2.11
CA LEU A 208 -9.95 -24.58 -1.42
C LEU A 208 -8.83 -25.53 -1.85
N LEU A 209 -8.08 -26.04 -0.88
CA LEU A 209 -7.07 -27.08 -1.08
C LEU A 209 -7.50 -28.33 -0.33
N THR A 210 -7.72 -29.41 -1.06
CA THR A 210 -8.13 -30.71 -0.50
C THR A 210 -7.64 -31.85 -1.36
N ASP A 211 -7.45 -33.01 -0.75
CA ASP A 211 -7.08 -34.23 -1.43
C ASP A 211 -8.16 -35.32 -1.37
N GLY A 212 -9.31 -35.02 -0.76
CA GLY A 212 -10.29 -36.02 -0.37
C GLY A 212 -11.69 -35.80 -0.94
N GLU A 213 -12.56 -36.75 -0.64
CA GLU A 213 -13.99 -36.71 -0.93
C GLU A 213 -14.75 -36.16 0.28
N ASN A 214 -15.83 -35.40 0.05
CA ASN A 214 -16.63 -34.89 1.16
C ASN A 214 -17.35 -36.04 1.88
N ASN A 215 -16.87 -36.40 3.07
CA ASN A 215 -17.39 -37.52 3.87
C ASN A 215 -17.84 -37.13 5.28
N ALA A 216 -17.67 -35.85 5.63
CA ALA A 216 -18.06 -35.26 6.91
C ALA A 216 -18.78 -33.93 6.68
N GLY A 217 -19.16 -33.28 7.77
CA GLY A 217 -19.90 -32.01 7.74
C GLY A 217 -21.41 -32.18 7.60
N GLN A 218 -22.12 -31.06 7.75
CA GLN A 218 -23.58 -31.02 7.68
C GLN A 218 -24.08 -30.51 6.32
N LEU A 219 -23.26 -29.73 5.63
CA LEU A 219 -23.62 -29.06 4.39
C LEU A 219 -22.95 -29.71 3.19
N ASP A 220 -23.71 -29.86 2.11
CA ASP A 220 -23.19 -30.45 0.86
C ASP A 220 -22.30 -29.42 0.12
N PRO A 221 -21.15 -29.82 -0.47
CA PRO A 221 -20.28 -28.93 -1.21
C PRO A 221 -20.98 -28.14 -2.32
N ILE A 222 -21.94 -28.74 -3.01
CA ILE A 222 -22.69 -28.09 -4.10
C ILE A 222 -23.60 -27.00 -3.54
N GLN A 223 -24.27 -27.24 -2.41
CA GLN A 223 -25.10 -26.23 -1.75
C GLN A 223 -24.25 -25.06 -1.23
N ALA A 224 -23.07 -25.35 -0.70
CA ALA A 224 -22.13 -24.32 -0.27
C ALA A 224 -21.63 -23.47 -1.46
N ALA A 225 -21.42 -24.10 -2.62
CA ALA A 225 -21.06 -23.41 -3.86
C ALA A 225 -22.18 -22.50 -4.38
N GLU A 226 -23.43 -22.94 -4.36
CA GLU A 226 -24.60 -22.11 -4.73
C GLU A 226 -24.73 -20.89 -3.80
N LEU A 227 -24.45 -21.06 -2.51
CA LEU A 227 -24.39 -19.96 -1.55
C LEU A 227 -23.27 -18.98 -1.88
N ALA A 228 -22.07 -19.48 -2.22
CA ALA A 228 -20.94 -18.64 -2.63
C ALA A 228 -21.24 -17.85 -3.91
N GLU A 229 -21.86 -18.48 -4.92
CA GLU A 229 -22.30 -17.82 -6.16
C GLU A 229 -23.29 -16.69 -5.87
N THR A 230 -24.30 -16.95 -5.02
CA THR A 230 -25.30 -15.95 -4.62
C THR A 230 -24.66 -14.73 -3.94
N MET A 231 -23.56 -14.92 -3.23
CA MET A 231 -22.81 -13.85 -2.56
C MET A 231 -21.74 -13.20 -3.47
N GLY A 232 -21.62 -13.64 -4.72
CA GLY A 232 -20.63 -13.13 -5.68
C GLY A 232 -19.19 -13.51 -5.33
N ILE A 233 -18.99 -14.66 -4.67
CA ILE A 233 -17.69 -15.17 -4.24
C ILE A 233 -17.30 -16.33 -5.15
N LYS A 234 -16.14 -16.24 -5.80
CA LYS A 234 -15.63 -17.32 -6.65
C LYS A 234 -14.87 -18.34 -5.80
N VAL A 235 -15.05 -19.64 -6.08
CA VAL A 235 -14.33 -20.71 -5.40
C VAL A 235 -13.39 -21.38 -6.39
N TYR A 236 -12.10 -21.26 -6.12
CA TYR A 236 -11.04 -22.01 -6.81
C TYR A 236 -10.75 -23.27 -6.02
N THR A 237 -10.85 -24.42 -6.65
CA THR A 237 -10.63 -25.72 -5.99
C THR A 237 -9.35 -26.36 -6.51
N ILE A 238 -8.45 -26.73 -5.62
CA ILE A 238 -7.18 -27.37 -5.92
C ILE A 238 -7.18 -28.78 -5.33
N GLY A 239 -7.29 -29.78 -6.20
CA GLY A 239 -7.13 -31.19 -5.83
C GLY A 239 -5.65 -31.53 -5.68
N VAL A 240 -5.20 -31.86 -4.47
CA VAL A 240 -3.78 -32.11 -4.17
C VAL A 240 -3.52 -33.62 -4.08
N GLY A 241 -2.58 -34.13 -4.86
CA GLY A 241 -2.15 -35.53 -4.75
C GLY A 241 -1.96 -36.24 -6.08
N THR A 242 -1.24 -37.35 -6.02
CA THR A 242 -1.05 -38.29 -7.14
C THR A 242 -2.27 -39.20 -7.35
N LYS A 243 -2.40 -39.79 -8.55
CA LYS A 243 -3.48 -40.76 -8.86
C LYS A 243 -3.05 -42.17 -8.48
N GLY A 244 -3.96 -42.93 -7.88
CA GLY A 244 -3.76 -44.35 -7.59
C GLY A 244 -3.36 -44.58 -6.14
N GLN A 245 -2.07 -44.66 -5.85
CA GLN A 245 -1.59 -44.91 -4.48
C GLN A 245 -0.54 -43.87 -4.08
N ALA A 246 -0.57 -43.50 -2.80
CA ALA A 246 0.42 -42.61 -2.20
C ALA A 246 1.06 -43.28 -0.97
N PRO A 247 2.34 -42.96 -0.68
CA PRO A 247 3.03 -43.46 0.50
C PRO A 247 2.51 -42.71 1.73
N MET A 248 1.97 -43.44 2.71
CA MET A 248 1.42 -42.87 3.94
C MET A 248 2.04 -43.54 5.16
N PRO A 249 2.36 -42.79 6.23
CA PRO A 249 2.76 -43.38 7.50
C PRO A 249 1.56 -44.07 8.16
N VAL A 250 1.63 -45.38 8.32
CA VAL A 250 0.62 -46.18 9.01
C VAL A 250 1.21 -46.70 10.31
N GLU A 251 0.54 -46.42 11.42
CA GLU A 251 0.89 -46.96 12.74
C GLU A 251 0.32 -48.37 12.90
N ASP A 252 1.20 -49.31 13.24
CA ASP A 252 0.79 -50.69 13.58
C ASP A 252 0.04 -50.69 14.93
N PRO A 253 -1.23 -51.13 14.98
CA PRO A 253 -2.03 -51.14 16.20
C PRO A 253 -1.48 -51.99 17.34
N PHE A 254 -0.61 -52.97 17.04
CA PHE A 254 -0.06 -53.90 18.03
C PHE A 254 1.32 -53.49 18.51
N THR A 255 2.13 -52.87 17.65
CA THR A 255 3.53 -52.54 17.95
C THR A 255 3.77 -51.04 18.16
N GLY A 256 2.83 -50.18 17.74
CA GLY A 256 2.98 -48.72 17.74
C GLY A 256 4.07 -48.21 16.78
N GLN A 257 4.62 -49.09 15.92
CA GLN A 257 5.64 -48.71 14.95
C GLN A 257 4.98 -48.08 13.72
N GLN A 258 5.51 -46.93 13.30
CA GLN A 258 5.12 -46.31 12.04
C GLN A 258 5.87 -46.95 10.87
N THR A 259 5.13 -47.43 9.88
CA THR A 259 5.68 -47.95 8.63
C THR A 259 5.04 -47.24 7.45
N ILE A 260 5.83 -46.95 6.42
CA ILE A 260 5.29 -46.37 5.18
C ILE A 260 4.62 -47.48 4.38
N GLN A 261 3.34 -47.29 4.08
CA GLN A 261 2.56 -48.20 3.24
C GLN A 261 1.97 -47.44 2.06
N TRP A 262 1.85 -48.12 0.93
CA TRP A 262 1.16 -47.58 -0.24
C TRP A 262 -0.34 -47.78 -0.07
N VAL A 263 -1.06 -46.67 0.10
CA VAL A 263 -2.51 -46.67 0.35
C VAL A 263 -3.20 -46.07 -0.87
N PRO A 264 -4.32 -46.66 -1.35
CA PRO A 264 -5.10 -46.05 -2.41
C PRO A 264 -5.64 -44.69 -1.99
N VAL A 265 -5.48 -43.69 -2.85
CA VAL A 265 -5.98 -42.33 -2.67
C VAL A 265 -6.89 -41.99 -3.84
N SER A 266 -8.10 -41.54 -3.55
CA SER A 266 -9.04 -40.99 -4.53
C SER A 266 -9.31 -39.53 -4.21
N ILE A 267 -9.49 -38.73 -5.26
CA ILE A 267 -9.92 -37.34 -5.15
C ILE A 267 -11.20 -37.23 -5.95
N ASP A 268 -12.23 -36.62 -5.37
CA ASP A 268 -13.49 -36.35 -6.06
C ASP A 268 -13.35 -35.14 -6.99
N GLU A 269 -12.67 -35.35 -8.13
CA GLU A 269 -12.47 -34.32 -9.14
C GLU A 269 -13.81 -33.81 -9.71
N GLU A 270 -14.85 -34.65 -9.74
CA GLU A 270 -16.16 -34.29 -10.27
C GLU A 270 -16.84 -33.24 -9.39
N THR A 271 -16.92 -33.47 -8.07
CA THR A 271 -17.52 -32.53 -7.13
C THR A 271 -16.72 -31.24 -7.06
N LEU A 272 -15.38 -31.30 -6.99
CA LEU A 272 -14.54 -30.10 -6.98
C LEU A 272 -14.71 -29.27 -8.26
N THR A 273 -14.77 -29.92 -9.42
CA THR A 273 -15.01 -29.24 -10.71
C THR A 273 -16.38 -28.56 -10.73
N LYS A 274 -17.43 -29.21 -10.21
CA LYS A 274 -18.77 -28.61 -10.12
C LYS A 274 -18.78 -27.39 -9.20
N VAL A 275 -18.18 -27.48 -8.01
CA VAL A 275 -18.07 -26.36 -7.06
C VAL A 275 -17.40 -25.15 -7.71
N ALA A 276 -16.27 -25.35 -8.39
CA ALA A 276 -15.58 -24.28 -9.07
C ALA A 276 -16.42 -23.69 -10.23
N THR A 277 -17.08 -24.55 -11.00
CA THR A 277 -17.89 -24.13 -12.16
C THR A 277 -19.10 -23.29 -11.75
N ILE A 278 -19.82 -23.70 -10.69
CA ILE A 278 -21.01 -22.99 -10.18
C ILE A 278 -20.65 -21.55 -9.77
N THR A 279 -19.50 -21.39 -9.12
CA THR A 279 -19.07 -20.08 -8.57
C THR A 279 -18.31 -19.22 -9.57
N GLY A 280 -18.08 -19.70 -10.80
CA GLY A 280 -17.28 -19.00 -11.81
C GLY A 280 -15.77 -19.02 -11.55
N GLY A 281 -15.30 -19.91 -10.66
CA GLY A 281 -13.88 -20.22 -10.46
C GLY A 281 -13.37 -21.30 -11.42
N GLN A 282 -12.23 -21.91 -11.07
CA GLN A 282 -11.62 -23.00 -11.84
C GLN A 282 -11.11 -24.12 -10.94
N TYR A 283 -11.22 -25.35 -11.45
CA TYR A 283 -10.62 -26.53 -10.83
C TYR A 283 -9.21 -26.75 -11.34
N PHE A 284 -8.30 -27.04 -10.41
CA PHE A 284 -6.92 -27.37 -10.69
C PHE A 284 -6.52 -28.67 -10.02
N ARG A 285 -5.60 -29.41 -10.66
CA ARG A 285 -4.99 -30.61 -10.11
C ARG A 285 -3.51 -30.37 -9.84
N ALA A 286 -3.10 -30.46 -8.59
CA ALA A 286 -1.70 -30.37 -8.18
C ALA A 286 -1.16 -31.77 -7.89
N THR A 287 -0.18 -32.23 -8.68
CA THR A 287 0.49 -33.54 -8.50
C THR A 287 1.82 -33.43 -7.79
N ASP A 288 2.39 -32.23 -7.74
CA ASP A 288 3.70 -31.92 -7.19
C ASP A 288 3.78 -30.44 -6.82
N THR A 289 4.83 -30.06 -6.07
CA THR A 289 5.02 -28.70 -5.55
C THR A 289 5.14 -27.65 -6.67
N ASP A 290 5.78 -27.98 -7.79
CA ASP A 290 5.94 -27.06 -8.93
C ASP A 290 4.59 -26.81 -9.64
N SER A 291 3.76 -27.84 -9.76
CA SER A 291 2.40 -27.72 -10.30
C SER A 291 1.52 -26.84 -9.41
N LEU A 292 1.63 -26.99 -8.08
CA LEU A 292 0.90 -26.16 -7.12
C LEU A 292 1.31 -24.68 -7.24
N GLU A 293 2.61 -24.40 -7.39
CA GLU A 293 3.12 -23.04 -7.57
C GLU A 293 2.64 -22.41 -8.90
N LYS A 294 2.54 -23.20 -9.97
CA LYS A 294 1.99 -22.73 -11.25
C LYS A 294 0.49 -22.39 -11.14
N ILE A 295 -0.27 -23.21 -10.41
CA ILE A 295 -1.70 -22.97 -10.19
C ILE A 295 -1.91 -21.66 -9.43
N TYR A 296 -1.14 -21.39 -8.37
CA TYR A 296 -1.22 -20.11 -7.67
C TYR A 296 -0.88 -18.91 -8.56
N ASN A 297 0.08 -19.04 -9.47
CA ASN A 297 0.38 -18.02 -10.47
C ASN A 297 -0.76 -17.79 -11.48
N GLU A 298 -1.47 -18.85 -11.84
CA GLU A 298 -2.62 -18.76 -12.75
C GLU A 298 -3.79 -18.05 -12.06
N ILE A 299 -4.08 -18.39 -10.79
CA ILE A 299 -5.08 -17.70 -9.97
C ILE A 299 -4.74 -16.20 -9.82
N ASP A 300 -3.47 -15.86 -9.60
CA ASP A 300 -3.00 -14.46 -9.54
C ASP A 300 -3.30 -13.69 -10.83
N GLN A 301 -3.14 -14.34 -12.00
CA GLN A 301 -3.45 -13.70 -13.29
C GLN A 301 -4.95 -13.52 -13.53
N LEU A 302 -5.76 -14.50 -13.09
CA LEU A 302 -7.22 -14.45 -13.23
C LEU A 302 -7.87 -13.38 -12.35
N GLU A 303 -7.31 -13.13 -11.17
CA GLU A 303 -7.83 -12.17 -10.19
C GLU A 303 -7.07 -10.84 -10.16
N LYS A 304 -6.28 -10.57 -11.20
CA LYS A 304 -5.55 -9.31 -11.29
C LYS A 304 -6.51 -8.15 -11.60
N THR A 305 -6.99 -7.48 -10.55
CA THR A 305 -7.74 -6.23 -10.69
C THR A 305 -6.82 -5.13 -11.23
N ASN A 306 -7.35 -4.27 -12.11
CA ASN A 306 -6.61 -3.09 -12.58
C ASN A 306 -6.39 -2.15 -11.40
N VAL A 307 -5.16 -2.11 -10.91
CA VAL A 307 -4.73 -1.15 -9.89
C VAL A 307 -4.82 0.26 -10.48
N GLU A 308 -5.89 0.98 -10.20
CA GLU A 308 -5.92 2.42 -10.39
C GLU A 308 -5.10 3.07 -9.28
N ALA A 309 -3.80 3.20 -9.52
CA ALA A 309 -2.93 3.92 -8.61
C ALA A 309 -3.37 5.40 -8.55
N HIS A 310 -4.01 5.81 -7.46
CA HIS A 310 -4.29 7.22 -7.22
C HIS A 310 -2.98 7.96 -6.89
N HIS A 311 -2.42 8.63 -7.89
CA HIS A 311 -1.22 9.45 -7.71
C HIS A 311 -1.55 10.72 -6.92
N PHE A 312 -1.40 10.68 -5.59
CA PHE A 312 -1.44 11.88 -4.76
C PHE A 312 -0.08 12.59 -4.78
N VAL A 313 -0.04 13.80 -5.35
CA VAL A 313 1.14 14.67 -5.26
C VAL A 313 0.94 15.60 -4.08
N ASP A 314 1.76 15.46 -3.04
CA ASP A 314 1.78 16.42 -1.93
C ASP A 314 2.63 17.63 -2.35
N TYR A 315 2.07 18.83 -2.22
CA TYR A 315 2.75 20.05 -2.61
C TYR A 315 3.27 20.78 -1.37
N ARG A 316 4.59 20.96 -1.31
CA ARG A 316 5.20 21.77 -0.28
C ARG A 316 5.19 23.25 -0.67
N GLU A 317 4.56 24.09 0.14
CA GLU A 317 4.55 25.54 -0.06
C GLU A 317 5.81 26.22 0.50
N LEU A 318 6.71 26.66 -0.39
CA LEU A 318 7.96 27.36 -0.03
C LEU A 318 7.73 28.80 0.48
N ALA A 319 6.50 29.31 0.36
CA ALA A 319 6.12 30.63 0.88
C ALA A 319 6.02 30.65 2.43
N ILE A 320 5.65 29.52 3.04
CA ILE A 320 5.34 29.40 4.46
C ILE A 320 6.32 28.46 5.17
N GLN A 321 6.75 27.38 4.52
CA GLN A 321 7.65 26.40 5.13
C GLN A 321 9.13 26.68 4.80
N PRO A 322 10.04 26.60 5.79
CA PRO A 322 11.48 26.76 5.56
C PRO A 322 12.06 25.56 4.82
N TYR A 323 12.94 25.80 3.84
CA TYR A 323 13.57 24.75 3.04
C TYR A 323 15.04 24.57 3.48
N ALA A 324 15.46 23.32 3.70
CA ALA A 324 16.84 23.01 4.05
C ALA A 324 17.62 22.62 2.78
N ALA A 325 18.61 23.42 2.41
CA ALA A 325 19.58 23.08 1.37
C ALA A 325 20.98 23.01 1.98
N ALA A 326 21.71 21.92 1.70
CA ALA A 326 23.13 21.76 2.04
C ALA A 326 23.46 22.09 3.52
N GLY A 327 22.60 21.69 4.46
CA GLY A 327 22.81 21.89 5.91
C GLY A 327 22.35 23.24 6.47
N PHE A 328 21.86 24.16 5.65
CA PHE A 328 21.30 25.45 6.08
C PHE A 328 19.80 25.54 5.82
N SER A 329 19.04 25.97 6.82
CA SER A 329 17.60 26.24 6.70
C SER A 329 17.39 27.64 6.14
N VAL A 330 16.88 27.73 4.92
CA VAL A 330 16.48 28.99 4.29
C VAL A 330 15.10 29.38 4.84
N PRO A 331 14.96 30.57 5.46
CA PRO A 331 13.69 31.01 6.01
C PRO A 331 12.65 31.28 4.91
N PRO A 332 11.34 31.24 5.25
CA PRO A 332 10.26 31.48 4.29
C PRO A 332 10.41 32.82 3.57
N VAL A 333 9.99 32.90 2.31
CA VAL A 333 10.09 34.11 1.46
C VAL A 333 9.44 35.33 2.14
N LEU A 334 8.34 35.12 2.87
CA LEU A 334 7.68 36.18 3.65
C LEU A 334 8.53 36.72 4.79
N LEU A 335 9.34 35.86 5.43
CA LEU A 335 10.24 36.27 6.51
C LEU A 335 11.38 37.15 5.97
N ILE A 336 11.88 36.84 4.77
CA ILE A 336 12.87 37.68 4.06
C ILE A 336 12.29 39.06 3.76
N ALA A 337 11.04 39.13 3.27
CA ALA A 337 10.37 40.41 3.03
C ALA A 337 10.20 41.24 4.31
N PHE A 338 9.84 40.59 5.43
CA PHE A 338 9.71 41.25 6.73
C PHE A 338 11.04 41.79 7.25
N ILE A 339 12.13 41.02 7.14
CA ILE A 339 13.47 41.46 7.52
C ILE A 339 13.90 42.69 6.70
N LEU A 340 13.65 42.69 5.39
CA LEU A 340 14.00 43.82 4.52
C LEU A 340 13.24 45.11 4.89
N LEU A 341 11.95 44.99 5.26
CA LEU A 341 11.16 46.12 5.75
C LEU A 341 11.61 46.62 7.13
N ALA A 342 11.94 45.71 8.05
CA ALA A 342 12.48 46.07 9.36
C ALA A 342 13.84 46.78 9.24
N ALA A 343 14.74 46.29 8.38
CA ALA A 343 16.02 46.92 8.10
C ALA A 343 15.85 48.33 7.52
N ARG A 344 14.89 48.51 6.61
CA ARG A 344 14.52 49.84 6.09
C ARG A 344 14.07 50.77 7.21
N LEU A 345 13.15 50.33 8.09
CA LEU A 345 12.63 51.15 9.20
C LEU A 345 13.75 51.56 10.16
N LEU A 346 14.64 50.63 10.52
CA LEU A 346 15.79 50.91 11.37
C LEU A 346 16.74 51.92 10.73
N LEU A 347 17.08 51.74 9.46
CA LEU A 347 17.96 52.68 8.73
C LEU A 347 17.34 54.07 8.64
N GLN A 348 16.02 54.15 8.44
CA GLN A 348 15.29 55.42 8.35
C GLN A 348 15.17 56.11 9.71
N GLN A 349 14.98 55.37 10.81
CA GLN A 349 14.83 55.96 12.15
C GLN A 349 16.15 56.27 12.84
N THR A 350 17.26 55.61 12.47
CA THR A 350 18.56 55.80 13.13
C THR A 350 19.53 56.63 12.28
N TRP A 351 20.02 56.07 11.17
CA TRP A 351 21.20 56.59 10.48
C TRP A 351 20.88 57.61 9.37
N LEU A 352 19.67 57.54 8.79
CA LEU A 352 19.21 58.41 7.70
C LEU A 352 18.08 59.37 8.11
N ARG A 353 17.74 59.44 9.41
CA ARG A 353 16.61 60.21 9.97
C ARG A 353 16.60 61.69 9.57
N GLU A 354 17.77 62.30 9.44
CA GLU A 354 17.91 63.74 9.15
C GLU A 354 17.86 64.09 7.65
N MET A 355 17.82 63.10 6.74
CA MET A 355 17.85 63.34 5.28
C MET A 355 16.59 62.89 4.53
N THR A 356 15.75 62.05 5.14
CA THR A 356 14.46 61.56 4.59
C THR A 356 13.28 62.41 4.99
#